data_AF-A0A6C0KZ69-F1
#
_entry.id   AF-A0A6C0KZ69-F1
#
_cell.length_a   1.000
_cell.length_b   1.000
_cell.length_c   1.000
_cell.angle_alpha   90.00
_cell.angle_beta   90.00
_cell.angle_gamma   90.00
#
_symmetry.space_group_name_H-M   'P 1'
#
loop_
_entity.id
_entity.type
_entity.pdbx_description
1 polymer ?
#
loop_
_entity_poly.entity_id
_entity_poly.type
_entity_poly.pdbx_seq_one_letter_code
_entity_poly.pdbx_strand_id
1 'polypeptide(L)'
;MISIIEEYYDLKDKYIEKYGEKTIVFLQVGKFYEVHSYKYNENQIKVCEKILSLSINPKNENFVSSFPLYKRRYYRDKLISNDYIVVFADDNDSEFGSHISHKEKKIDYDVHDPHPYEKSCNICSFLYASCCPELYSHRLRTFD
;
A
#
# COMPACT_ATOMS: atom_id res chain seq x y z
N MET A 1 4.98 12.30 24.85
CA MET A 1 5.10 10.98 24.19
C MET A 1 3.87 10.87 23.32
N ILE A 2 4.02 10.95 22.00
CA ILE A 2 2.87 10.83 21.08
C ILE A 2 2.40 9.38 21.17
N SER A 3 1.10 9.17 21.31
CA SER A 3 0.53 7.83 21.32
C SER A 3 0.52 7.24 19.92
N ILE A 4 0.63 5.91 19.80
CA ILE A 4 0.60 5.21 18.49
C ILE A 4 -0.65 5.58 17.69
N ILE A 5 -1.79 5.78 18.37
CA ILE A 5 -3.02 6.18 17.69
C ILE A 5 -2.94 7.61 17.15
N GLU A 6 -2.38 8.57 17.88
CA GLU A 6 -2.18 9.94 17.36
C GLU A 6 -1.27 9.93 16.13
N GLU A 7 -0.14 9.21 16.18
CA GLU A 7 0.75 9.06 15.02
C GLU A 7 0.02 8.46 13.81
N TYR A 8 -0.79 7.43 14.05
CA TYR A 8 -1.60 6.83 13.00
C TYR A 8 -2.60 7.83 12.39
N TYR A 9 -3.29 8.65 13.21
CA TYR A 9 -4.24 9.64 12.70
C TYR A 9 -3.54 10.74 11.89
N ASP A 10 -2.37 11.22 12.33
CA ASP A 10 -1.58 12.19 11.59
C ASP A 10 -1.19 11.66 10.20
N LEU A 11 -0.74 10.40 10.12
CA LEU A 11 -0.39 9.75 8.85
C LEU A 11 -1.63 9.48 7.99
N LYS A 12 -2.71 9.02 8.60
CA LYS A 12 -4.00 8.79 7.95
C LYS A 12 -4.47 10.07 7.25
N ASP A 13 -4.61 11.15 8.01
CA ASP A 13 -5.19 12.39 7.52
C ASP A 13 -4.32 12.97 6.40
N LYS A 14 -3.00 12.98 6.61
CA LYS A 14 -2.02 13.40 5.59
C LYS A 14 -2.16 12.65 4.26
N TYR A 15 -2.33 11.33 4.28
CA TYR A 15 -2.35 10.54 3.05
C TYR A 15 -3.74 10.44 2.41
N ILE A 16 -4.81 10.49 3.20
CA ILE A 16 -6.16 10.64 2.67
C ILE A 16 -6.30 12.01 2.00
N GLU A 17 -5.79 13.09 2.61
CA GLU A 17 -5.80 14.42 1.98
C GLU A 17 -5.03 14.42 0.65
N LYS A 18 -3.88 13.72 0.60
CA LYS A 18 -3.03 13.68 -0.58
C LYS A 18 -3.58 12.82 -1.73
N TYR A 19 -4.22 11.70 -1.43
CA TYR A 19 -4.56 10.67 -2.41
C TYR A 19 -6.06 10.36 -2.52
N GLY A 20 -6.87 10.94 -1.63
CA GLY A 20 -8.32 10.78 -1.58
C GLY A 20 -8.82 9.68 -0.65
N GLU A 21 -10.14 9.54 -0.59
CA GLU A 21 -10.85 8.65 0.33
C GLU A 21 -10.58 7.15 0.11
N LYS A 22 -10.09 6.76 -1.07
CA LYS A 22 -9.70 5.38 -1.40
C LYS A 22 -8.24 5.08 -1.02
N THR A 23 -7.79 5.64 0.09
CA THR A 23 -6.46 5.39 0.65
C THR A 23 -6.57 4.67 1.98
N ILE A 24 -5.79 3.60 2.13
CA ILE A 24 -5.62 2.88 3.40
C ILE A 24 -4.18 3.01 3.87
N VAL A 25 -4.01 3.31 5.16
CA VAL A 25 -2.72 3.54 5.79
C VAL A 25 -2.46 2.45 6.81
N PHE A 26 -1.31 1.82 6.72
CA PHE A 26 -0.82 0.81 7.65
C PHE A 26 0.38 1.36 8.40
N LEU A 27 0.30 1.41 9.72
CA LEU A 27 1.42 1.77 10.58
C LEU A 27 2.13 0.49 11.03
N GLN A 28 3.42 0.38 10.80
CA GLN A 28 4.21 -0.71 11.38
C GLN A 28 4.28 -0.51 12.89
N VAL A 29 4.07 -1.59 13.65
CA VAL A 29 4.31 -1.65 15.09
C VAL A 29 4.98 -2.98 15.39
N GLY A 30 6.30 -2.94 15.55
CA GLY A 30 7.16 -4.11 15.70
C GLY A 30 7.10 -5.04 14.49
N LYS A 31 6.47 -6.21 14.66
CA LYS A 31 6.35 -7.27 13.63
C LYS A 31 4.99 -7.29 12.93
N PHE A 32 4.20 -6.24 13.10
CA PHE A 32 2.86 -6.14 12.55
C PHE A 32 2.67 -4.83 11.80
N TYR A 33 1.74 -4.84 10.86
CA TYR A 33 1.06 -3.63 10.41
C TYR A 33 -0.26 -3.51 11.14
N GLU A 34 -0.52 -2.34 11.71
CA GLU A 34 -1.71 -1.99 12.47
C GLU A 34 -2.48 -0.86 11.75
N VAL A 35 -3.81 -0.96 11.80
CA VAL A 35 -4.77 0.09 11.48
C VAL A 35 -5.52 0.40 12.76
N HIS A 36 -5.48 1.66 13.20
CA HIS A 36 -6.14 2.08 14.43
C HIS A 36 -7.45 2.83 14.14
N SER A 37 -8.32 2.86 15.15
CA SER A 37 -9.54 3.65 15.11
C SER A 37 -10.07 3.95 16.52
N TYR A 38 -10.62 5.13 16.74
CA TYR A 38 -11.41 5.44 17.94
C TYR A 38 -12.78 4.78 17.90
N LYS A 39 -13.33 4.51 16.70
CA LYS A 39 -14.67 3.91 16.54
C LYS A 39 -14.63 2.66 15.67
N TYR A 40 -15.39 1.64 16.06
CA TYR A 40 -15.50 0.39 15.29
C TYR A 40 -16.03 0.59 13.85
N ASN A 41 -16.73 1.70 13.56
CA ASN A 41 -17.35 1.95 12.25
C ASN A 41 -16.58 2.94 11.35
N GLU A 42 -15.31 3.25 11.66
CA GLU A 42 -14.49 4.07 10.76
C GLU A 42 -14.11 3.32 9.48
N ASN A 43 -13.91 4.07 8.39
CA ASN A 43 -13.74 3.50 7.06
C ASN A 43 -12.54 2.53 6.99
N GLN A 44 -11.35 2.96 7.43
CA GLN A 44 -10.15 2.13 7.33
C GLN A 44 -10.27 0.80 8.09
N ILE A 45 -10.82 0.80 9.31
CA ILE A 45 -10.97 -0.44 10.07
C ILE A 45 -12.03 -1.36 9.44
N LYS A 46 -13.06 -0.79 8.81
CA LYS A 46 -14.05 -1.53 8.04
C LYS A 46 -13.49 -2.12 6.76
N VAL A 47 -12.50 -1.49 6.14
CA VAL A 47 -11.76 -2.09 5.01
C VAL A 47 -11.01 -3.33 5.46
N CYS A 48 -10.34 -3.29 6.61
CA CYS A 48 -9.65 -4.47 7.17
C CYS A 48 -10.61 -5.65 7.40
N GLU A 49 -11.79 -5.39 7.95
CA GLU A 49 -12.80 -6.43 8.19
C GLU A 49 -13.42 -6.93 6.88
N LYS A 50 -13.93 -6.04 6.04
CA LYS A 50 -14.75 -6.41 4.87
C LYS A 50 -13.92 -6.91 3.69
N ILE A 51 -12.79 -6.27 3.41
CA ILE A 51 -11.95 -6.58 2.24
C ILE A 51 -10.85 -7.55 2.63
N LEU A 52 -10.16 -7.30 3.74
CA LEU A 52 -9.03 -8.16 4.14
C LEU A 52 -9.44 -9.37 4.97
N SER A 53 -10.67 -9.41 5.49
CA SER A 53 -11.15 -10.46 6.39
C SER A 53 -10.30 -10.59 7.66
N LEU A 54 -9.78 -9.45 8.14
CA LEU A 54 -9.02 -9.37 9.38
C LEU A 54 -9.95 -9.11 10.57
N SER A 55 -9.57 -9.61 11.75
CA SER A 55 -10.30 -9.31 12.97
C SER A 55 -10.07 -7.86 13.40
N ILE A 56 -11.08 -7.28 14.04
CA ILE A 56 -10.98 -6.01 14.75
C ILE A 56 -10.95 -6.34 16.24
N ASN A 57 -9.88 -5.93 16.91
CA ASN A 57 -9.65 -6.22 18.32
C ASN A 57 -9.68 -4.93 19.14
N PRO A 58 -10.34 -4.90 20.31
CA PRO A 58 -10.26 -3.76 21.21
C PRO A 58 -8.84 -3.67 21.82
N LYS A 59 -8.29 -2.46 21.89
CA LYS A 59 -6.99 -2.14 22.49
C LYS A 59 -7.19 -0.87 23.32
N ASN A 60 -7.36 -1.05 24.63
CA ASN A 60 -7.83 -0.01 25.56
C ASN A 60 -9.20 0.55 25.10
N GLU A 61 -9.30 1.86 24.92
CA GLU A 61 -10.52 2.55 24.44
C GLU A 61 -10.64 2.58 22.90
N ASN A 62 -9.67 1.99 22.19
CA ASN A 62 -9.57 2.04 20.74
C ASN A 62 -9.76 0.66 20.12
N PHE A 63 -9.82 0.62 18.78
CA PHE A 63 -9.88 -0.59 17.99
C PHE A 63 -8.66 -0.70 17.10
N VAL A 64 -8.18 -1.93 16.92
CA VAL A 64 -7.04 -2.24 16.06
C VAL A 64 -7.34 -3.44 15.19
N SER A 65 -7.03 -3.32 13.90
CA SER A 65 -6.90 -4.48 13.02
C SER A 65 -5.45 -4.59 12.56
N SER A 66 -4.89 -5.80 12.59
CA SER A 66 -3.47 -5.98 12.32
C SER A 66 -3.14 -7.27 11.59
N PHE A 67 -1.96 -7.30 10.97
CA PHE A 67 -1.42 -8.50 10.35
C PHE A 67 0.12 -8.56 10.36
N PRO A 68 0.74 -9.75 10.28
CA PRO A 68 2.19 -9.89 10.30
C PRO A 68 2.90 -9.30 9.06
N LEU A 69 4.10 -8.71 9.24
CA LEU A 69 4.88 -8.08 8.15
C LEU A 69 4.99 -8.92 6.86
N TYR A 70 5.21 -10.24 6.98
CA TYR A 70 5.38 -11.11 5.80
C TYR A 70 4.12 -11.19 4.91
N LYS A 71 2.95 -10.79 5.41
CA LYS A 71 1.70 -10.69 4.63
C LYS A 71 1.52 -9.33 3.93
N ARG A 72 2.48 -8.39 4.04
CA ARG A 72 2.44 -7.07 3.39
C ARG A 72 2.02 -7.16 1.93
N ARG A 73 2.75 -7.97 1.14
CA ARG A 73 2.48 -8.16 -0.28
C ARG A 73 1.09 -8.73 -0.55
N TYR A 74 0.68 -9.76 0.19
CA TYR A 74 -0.62 -10.40 0.01
C TYR A 74 -1.79 -9.43 0.21
N TYR A 75 -1.79 -8.66 1.30
CA TYR A 75 -2.89 -7.73 1.57
C TYR A 75 -2.83 -6.47 0.71
N ARG A 76 -1.63 -5.99 0.39
CA ARG A 76 -1.44 -4.93 -0.59
C ARG A 76 -2.06 -5.30 -1.94
N ASP A 77 -1.69 -6.44 -2.50
CA ASP A 77 -2.18 -6.87 -3.81
C ASP A 77 -3.71 -7.03 -3.81
N LYS A 78 -4.30 -7.49 -2.69
CA LYS A 78 -5.76 -7.58 -2.50
C LYS A 78 -6.44 -6.22 -2.50
N LEU A 79 -5.85 -5.22 -1.84
CA LEU A 79 -6.37 -3.85 -1.76
C LEU A 79 -6.25 -3.11 -3.09
N ILE A 80 -5.10 -3.22 -3.75
CA ILE A 80 -4.85 -2.68 -5.10
C ILE A 80 -5.87 -3.25 -6.10
N SER A 81 -6.17 -4.55 -6.02
CA SER A 81 -7.21 -5.20 -6.85
C SER A 81 -8.64 -4.71 -6.55
N ASN A 82 -8.84 -3.97 -5.45
CA ASN A 82 -10.08 -3.29 -5.09
C ASN A 82 -9.93 -1.77 -5.22
N ASP A 83 -9.04 -1.29 -6.10
CA ASP A 83 -8.72 0.12 -6.40
C ASP A 83 -8.33 0.97 -5.19
N TYR A 84 -7.76 0.39 -4.14
CA TYR A 84 -7.22 1.16 -3.03
C TYR A 84 -5.79 1.60 -3.33
N ILE A 85 -5.48 2.84 -2.95
CA ILE A 85 -4.12 3.31 -2.73
C ILE A 85 -3.69 2.81 -1.35
N VAL A 86 -2.54 2.14 -1.28
CA VAL A 86 -2.05 1.51 -0.05
C VAL A 86 -0.78 2.23 0.40
N VAL A 87 -0.74 2.63 1.67
CA VAL A 87 0.43 3.27 2.27
C VAL A 87 0.93 2.43 3.44
N PHE A 88 2.21 2.06 3.41
CA PHE A 88 2.92 1.44 4.54
C PHE A 88 3.87 2.44 5.18
N ALA A 89 3.70 2.69 6.48
CA ALA A 89 4.64 3.46 7.29
C ALA A 89 5.49 2.48 8.12
N ASP A 90 6.75 2.30 7.75
CA ASP A 90 7.66 1.33 8.37
C ASP A 90 8.34 1.90 9.64
N ASP A 91 8.62 1.03 10.61
CA ASP A 91 9.22 1.37 11.92
C ASP A 91 10.73 1.62 11.86
N ASN A 92 11.39 1.30 10.75
CA ASN A 92 12.85 1.31 10.63
C ASN A 92 13.48 2.72 10.54
N ASP A 93 12.74 3.78 10.89
CA ASP A 93 13.23 5.13 11.10
C ASP A 93 13.31 5.44 12.61
N SER A 94 14.12 4.66 13.34
CA SER A 94 14.40 4.87 14.76
C SER A 94 15.28 6.13 14.98
N GLU A 95 14.71 7.31 14.78
CA GLU A 95 15.12 8.58 15.39
C GLU A 95 13.88 9.39 15.78
N PHE A 96 12.96 8.79 16.55
CA PHE A 96 11.91 9.53 17.24
C PHE A 96 12.44 10.13 18.55
N GLY A 97 13.44 11.00 18.39
CA GLY A 97 13.95 11.92 19.40
C GLY A 97 13.96 13.31 18.80
N SER A 98 12.82 14.00 18.89
CA SER A 98 12.72 15.46 18.78
C SER A 98 13.52 16.12 17.65
N HIS A 99 13.17 15.93 16.37
CA HIS A 99 13.47 16.93 15.35
C HIS A 99 12.55 16.74 14.14
N ILE A 100 11.63 17.68 13.94
CA ILE A 100 11.08 17.97 12.62
C ILE A 100 12.28 18.27 11.72
N SER A 101 12.60 17.37 10.80
CA SER A 101 13.50 17.65 9.70
C SER A 101 12.98 16.92 8.47
N HIS A 102 12.84 17.67 7.39
CA HIS A 102 12.51 17.18 6.07
C HIS A 102 13.52 16.11 5.63
N LYS A 103 13.24 14.85 5.96
CA LYS A 103 13.82 13.69 5.31
C LYS A 103 12.66 12.78 4.98
N GLU A 104 12.40 12.66 3.69
CA GLU A 104 11.31 11.90 3.13
C GLU A 104 11.35 10.48 3.71
N LYS A 105 10.38 10.16 4.59
CA LYS A 105 10.02 8.75 4.90
C LYS A 105 10.03 8.03 3.55
N LYS A 106 10.75 6.92 3.43
CA LYS A 106 10.71 6.09 2.22
C LYS A 106 9.33 5.47 2.16
N ILE A 107 8.39 6.21 1.57
CA ILE A 107 7.02 5.75 1.44
C ILE A 107 6.94 5.04 0.11
N ASP A 108 6.80 3.72 0.18
CA ASP A 108 6.55 2.89 -0.99
C ASP A 108 5.08 3.10 -1.40
N TYR A 109 4.87 3.97 -2.38
CA TYR A 109 3.55 4.22 -2.96
C TYR A 109 3.38 3.38 -4.22
N ASP A 110 2.55 2.35 -4.14
CA ASP A 110 1.99 1.72 -5.32
C ASP A 110 0.74 2.53 -5.73
N VAL A 111 0.93 3.62 -6.48
CA VAL A 111 -0.19 4.29 -7.17
C VAL A 111 -0.55 3.41 -8.35
N HIS A 112 -1.74 2.83 -8.33
CA HIS A 112 -2.30 2.21 -9.52
C HIS A 112 -2.62 3.33 -10.51
N ASP A 113 -1.67 3.65 -11.38
CA ASP A 113 -1.97 4.41 -12.60
C ASP A 113 -2.99 3.55 -13.38
N PRO A 114 -4.19 4.07 -13.68
CA PRO A 114 -5.24 3.25 -14.28
C PRO A 114 -5.02 3.09 -15.79
N HIS A 115 -3.80 2.77 -16.27
CA HIS A 115 -3.50 2.36 -17.65
C HIS A 115 -2.22 1.50 -17.71
N PRO A 116 -2.17 0.53 -18.63
CA PRO A 116 -2.47 -0.86 -18.37
C PRO A 116 -1.23 -1.67 -17.98
N TYR A 117 -1.50 -2.72 -17.21
CA TYR A 117 -0.68 -3.90 -17.03
C TYR A 117 -0.08 -4.40 -18.37
N GLU A 118 1.13 -3.95 -18.72
CA GLU A 118 2.02 -4.71 -19.60
C GLU A 118 2.83 -5.69 -18.74
N LYS A 119 2.16 -6.70 -18.17
CA LYS A 119 2.82 -8.01 -18.19
C LYS A 119 2.47 -8.66 -19.49
N SER A 120 3.37 -8.52 -20.44
CA SER A 120 3.32 -9.16 -21.73
C SER A 120 3.47 -10.69 -21.54
N CYS A 121 2.40 -11.36 -21.15
CA CYS A 121 2.24 -12.80 -21.29
C CYS A 121 1.68 -13.02 -22.70
N ASN A 122 2.58 -13.30 -23.63
CA ASN A 122 2.31 -13.06 -25.04
C ASN A 122 2.05 -14.35 -25.81
N ILE A 123 0.85 -14.91 -25.70
CA ILE A 123 0.32 -15.69 -26.83
C ILE A 123 0.06 -14.77 -28.04
N CYS A 124 -0.21 -13.48 -27.77
CA CYS A 124 -0.39 -12.44 -28.79
C CYS A 124 0.90 -12.02 -29.51
N SER A 125 2.08 -12.04 -28.88
CA SER A 125 3.34 -11.71 -29.58
C SER A 125 3.86 -12.81 -30.47
N PHE A 126 3.47 -14.07 -30.23
CA PHE A 126 3.71 -15.15 -31.20
C PHE A 126 2.86 -14.97 -32.46
N LEU A 127 1.62 -14.47 -32.34
CA LEU A 127 0.74 -14.18 -33.47
C LEU A 127 1.13 -12.89 -34.21
N TYR A 128 1.71 -11.90 -33.53
CA TYR A 128 2.15 -10.66 -34.19
C TYR A 128 3.42 -10.88 -35.03
N ALA A 129 4.30 -11.79 -34.61
CA ALA A 129 5.52 -12.15 -35.34
C ALA A 129 5.26 -12.85 -36.69
N SER A 130 4.07 -13.44 -36.90
CA SER A 130 3.73 -14.06 -38.18
C SER A 130 3.17 -13.08 -39.21
N CYS A 131 2.62 -11.94 -38.79
CA CYS A 131 1.99 -10.98 -39.71
C CYS A 131 2.93 -9.86 -40.19
N CYS A 132 3.96 -9.46 -39.43
CA CYS A 132 4.90 -8.40 -39.82
C CYS A 132 6.34 -8.64 -39.32
N PRO A 133 7.15 -9.48 -40.00
CA PRO A 133 8.49 -9.88 -39.55
C PRO A 133 9.51 -8.72 -39.48
N GLU A 134 9.39 -7.73 -40.35
CA GLU A 134 10.39 -6.67 -40.53
C GLU A 134 10.42 -5.64 -39.38
N LEU A 135 9.29 -5.43 -38.68
CA LEU A 135 9.20 -4.51 -37.55
C LEU A 135 9.76 -5.10 -36.24
N TYR A 136 9.78 -6.44 -36.13
CA TYR A 136 10.25 -7.12 -34.92
C TYR A 136 11.79 -7.10 -34.84
N SER A 137 12.48 -7.22 -35.96
CA SER A 137 13.96 -7.24 -36.01
C SER A 137 14.59 -5.91 -35.58
N HIS A 138 13.89 -4.79 -35.76
CA HIS A 138 14.40 -3.46 -35.43
C HIS A 138 14.37 -3.13 -33.92
N ARG A 139 13.61 -3.87 -33.09
CA ARG A 139 13.50 -3.62 -31.64
C ARG A 139 14.41 -4.49 -30.76
N LEU A 140 15.15 -5.45 -31.32
CA LEU A 140 16.07 -6.32 -30.56
C LEU A 140 17.51 -5.79 -30.49
N ARG A 141 17.82 -4.65 -31.12
CA ARG A 141 19.19 -4.12 -31.25
C ARG A 141 19.61 -3.05 -30.24
N THR A 142 18.93 -2.89 -29.10
CA THR A 142 19.34 -1.91 -28.08
C THR A 142 19.61 -2.55 -26.72
N PHE A 143 20.20 -3.75 -26.73
CA PHE A 143 20.90 -4.29 -25.56
C PHE A 143 22.30 -4.66 -26.01
N ASP A 144 23.17 -3.65 -26.05
CA ASP A 144 24.61 -3.75 -25.82
C ASP A 144 24.97 -2.68 -24.78
#